data_AF-A0A8S3HYN3-F1
#
_entry.id   AF-A0A8S3HYN3-F1
#
_cell.length_a   1.000
_cell.length_b   1.000
_cell.length_c   1.000
_cell.angle_alpha   90.00
_cell.angle_beta   90.00
_cell.angle_gamma   90.00
#
_symmetry.space_group_name_H-M   'P 1'
#
loop_
_entity.id
_entity.type
_entity.pdbx_description
1 polymer ?
#
loop_
_entity_poly.entity_id
_entity_poly.type
_entity_poly.pdbx_seq_one_letter_code
_entity_poly.pdbx_strand_id
1 'polypeptide(L)'
;MKDEDTAFYEQFTAREQIPRRLSRASISGGVPITNWTDLGSNVYKAIVPSTILANQLFVDNQRFSRSRLPTDPSLYLQYDAPLKDPTQARYGFQYVQGTFDSISLDDAMVVVYHSWTTSHHYIDRLIPSNRTILFTNPSDRPIGTFVTQGKRRFHIENLCNSLSQNSFCFNNATKTVYLSTNGTYNPMDVPVITPVNEIVVLLAGADANSPIEDIIIDNVAIQHGAWDIGRTQQADSQAAAFLDYAALYIANATAIVVSNVEISHTGSYGVWIKEGTNNINLMNSLITDTGAGGIRIGQMNIPTHPTNSIKILYNEVSYGGNVFPSGVAVISHRATDVT
;
A
#
# COMPACT_ATOMS: atom_id res chain seq x y z
N MET A 1 1.31 6.94 -27.02
CA MET A 1 1.97 8.04 -26.31
C MET A 1 2.85 8.72 -27.32
N LYS A 2 2.76 10.04 -27.45
CA LYS A 2 3.63 10.77 -28.37
C LYS A 2 5.00 10.92 -27.71
N ASP A 3 6.08 10.85 -28.47
CA ASP A 3 7.46 10.89 -27.97
C ASP A 3 7.77 12.14 -27.10
N GLU A 4 7.01 13.22 -27.29
CA GLU A 4 7.07 14.44 -26.46
C GLU A 4 6.61 14.22 -25.01
N ASP A 5 5.62 13.36 -24.78
CA ASP A 5 5.16 13.03 -23.42
C ASP A 5 6.24 12.23 -22.68
N THR A 6 6.89 11.29 -23.37
CA THR A 6 7.98 10.46 -22.82
C THR A 6 9.18 11.31 -22.43
N ALA A 7 9.59 12.26 -23.28
CA ALA A 7 10.69 13.17 -23.00
C ALA A 7 10.40 14.10 -21.80
N PHE A 8 9.15 14.52 -21.61
CA PHE A 8 8.75 15.29 -20.42
C PHE A 8 8.86 14.44 -19.14
N TYR A 9 8.36 13.21 -19.14
CA TYR A 9 8.47 12.31 -17.99
C TYR A 9 9.92 11.91 -17.68
N GLU A 10 10.75 11.72 -18.70
CA GLU A 10 12.19 11.46 -18.52
C GLU A 10 12.92 12.69 -17.95
N GLN A 11 12.61 13.91 -18.40
CA GLN A 11 13.19 15.12 -17.82
C GLN A 11 12.68 15.43 -16.40
N PHE A 12 11.41 15.10 -16.11
CA PHE A 12 10.82 15.27 -14.78
C PHE A 12 11.41 14.28 -13.77
N THR A 13 11.66 13.04 -14.19
CA THR A 13 12.29 12.01 -13.35
C THR A 13 13.82 12.14 -13.25
N ALA A 14 14.48 12.71 -14.26
CA ALA A 14 15.93 12.97 -14.25
C ALA A 14 16.34 14.18 -13.38
N ARG A 15 15.39 15.01 -12.94
CA ARG A 15 15.65 15.92 -11.82
C ARG A 15 15.61 15.09 -10.55
N GLU A 16 16.78 14.73 -10.03
CA GLU A 16 16.95 14.42 -8.61
C GLU A 16 16.55 15.67 -7.80
N GLN A 17 15.24 15.89 -7.64
CA GLN A 17 14.77 16.60 -6.47
C GLN A 17 15.00 15.64 -5.33
N ILE A 18 16.16 15.79 -4.67
CA ILE A 18 16.41 15.17 -3.38
C ILE A 18 15.20 15.58 -2.52
N PRO A 19 14.28 14.65 -2.20
CA PRO A 19 13.09 15.01 -1.45
C PRO A 19 13.59 15.66 -0.15
N ARG A 20 12.98 16.76 0.27
CA ARG A 20 13.38 17.47 1.48
C ARG A 20 13.16 16.56 2.69
N ARG A 21 14.14 15.71 2.99
CA ARG A 21 14.13 14.82 4.14
C ARG A 21 14.42 15.64 5.39
N LEU A 22 13.49 15.63 6.34
CA LEU A 22 13.64 16.40 7.57
C LEU A 22 14.64 15.69 8.49
N SER A 23 15.65 16.43 8.97
CA SER A 23 16.80 15.85 9.64
C SER A 23 16.70 15.79 11.18
N ARG A 24 15.52 16.02 11.80
CA ARG A 24 15.50 16.27 13.27
C ARG A 24 14.42 15.63 14.15
N ALA A 25 13.27 15.16 13.65
CA ALA A 25 12.34 14.40 14.49
C ALA A 25 11.51 13.44 13.63
N SER A 26 11.44 12.16 14.03
CA SER A 26 10.65 11.13 13.35
C SER A 26 9.76 10.38 14.34
N ILE A 27 8.48 10.28 14.03
CA ILE A 27 7.55 9.34 14.65
C ILE A 27 7.41 8.16 13.70
N SER A 28 7.73 6.96 14.17
CA SER A 28 7.67 5.77 13.35
C SER A 28 6.69 4.74 13.90
N GLY A 29 5.84 4.19 13.02
CA GLY A 29 4.99 3.03 13.31
C GLY A 29 5.65 1.68 13.04
N GLY A 30 6.96 1.65 12.78
CA GLY A 30 7.71 0.45 12.42
C GLY A 30 8.68 -0.01 13.51
N VAL A 31 9.08 -1.26 13.40
CA VAL A 31 10.07 -1.89 14.29
C VAL A 31 11.23 -2.47 13.49
N PRO A 32 12.45 -2.46 14.05
CA PRO A 32 13.60 -3.07 13.39
C PRO A 32 13.46 -4.59 13.37
N ILE A 33 13.78 -5.20 12.23
CA ILE A 33 14.04 -6.64 12.11
C ILE A 33 15.54 -6.85 12.27
N THR A 34 15.89 -7.68 13.26
CA THR A 34 17.28 -7.97 13.64
C THR A 34 17.53 -9.48 13.60
N ASN A 35 18.73 -9.92 13.98
CA ASN A 35 19.14 -11.34 14.02
C ASN A 35 19.05 -12.04 12.65
N TRP A 36 19.51 -11.34 11.61
CA TRP A 36 19.61 -11.90 10.27
C TRP A 36 20.62 -13.05 10.22
N THR A 37 20.20 -14.15 9.61
CA THR A 37 21.06 -15.30 9.28
C THR A 37 21.33 -15.28 7.78
N ASP A 38 22.59 -15.26 7.39
CA ASP A 38 23.02 -15.41 6.00
C ASP A 38 22.75 -16.84 5.51
N LEU A 39 22.07 -16.96 4.37
CA LEU A 39 21.79 -18.23 3.70
C LEU A 39 22.67 -18.45 2.46
N GLY A 40 23.58 -17.52 2.18
CA GLY A 40 24.39 -17.47 0.96
C GLY A 40 23.68 -16.75 -0.19
N SER A 41 24.45 -16.44 -1.24
CA SER A 41 23.94 -15.82 -2.47
C SER A 41 23.16 -14.52 -2.23
N ASN A 42 23.59 -13.70 -1.26
CA ASN A 42 22.95 -12.44 -0.87
C ASN A 42 21.51 -12.58 -0.33
N VAL A 43 21.15 -13.77 0.14
CA VAL A 43 19.84 -14.05 0.76
C VAL A 43 20.01 -14.24 2.26
N TYR A 44 19.14 -13.59 3.02
CA TYR A 44 19.13 -13.59 4.47
C TYR A 44 17.76 -13.96 5.00
N LYS A 45 17.70 -14.50 6.21
CA LYS A 45 16.42 -14.71 6.91
C LYS A 45 16.46 -14.20 8.35
N ALA A 46 15.32 -13.75 8.85
CA ALA A 46 15.11 -13.41 10.24
C ALA A 46 13.75 -13.93 10.72
N ILE A 47 13.66 -14.31 11.99
CA ILE A 47 12.39 -14.69 12.63
C ILE A 47 11.87 -13.46 13.39
N VAL A 48 10.62 -13.08 13.12
CA VAL A 48 9.95 -11.97 13.80
C VAL A 48 9.02 -12.48 14.92
N PRO A 49 8.72 -11.66 15.95
CA PRO A 49 7.69 -11.98 16.93
C PRO A 49 6.36 -12.41 16.30
N SER A 50 5.61 -13.28 17.00
CA SER A 50 4.36 -13.86 16.48
C SER A 50 3.26 -12.84 16.17
N THR A 51 3.31 -11.67 16.81
CA THR A 51 2.38 -10.55 16.59
C THR A 51 2.67 -9.76 15.32
N ILE A 52 3.84 -9.93 14.68
CA ILE A 52 4.22 -9.17 13.50
C ILE A 52 3.71 -9.85 12.22
N LEU A 53 3.19 -9.02 11.32
CA LEU A 53 2.91 -9.34 9.92
C LEU A 53 3.80 -8.45 9.04
N ALA A 54 4.84 -9.03 8.45
CA ALA A 54 5.78 -8.29 7.62
C ALA A 54 5.24 -8.16 6.18
N ASN A 55 4.30 -7.23 5.98
CA ASN A 55 3.72 -6.93 4.67
C ASN A 55 4.56 -5.92 3.86
N GLN A 56 5.48 -5.21 4.52
CA GLN A 56 6.35 -4.20 3.93
C GLN A 56 7.72 -4.27 4.61
N LEU A 57 8.77 -3.95 3.86
CA LEU A 57 10.12 -3.92 4.37
C LEU A 57 10.85 -2.69 3.83
N PHE A 58 11.55 -1.99 4.70
CA PHE A 58 12.37 -0.84 4.35
C PHE A 58 13.80 -1.10 4.79
N VAL A 59 14.74 -1.04 3.86
CA VAL A 59 16.17 -1.22 4.13
C VAL A 59 16.87 0.10 3.84
N ASP A 60 17.52 0.67 4.85
CA ASP A 60 18.18 1.98 4.75
C ASP A 60 17.28 3.07 4.13
N ASN A 61 16.04 3.17 4.63
CA ASN A 61 14.99 4.09 4.14
C ASN A 61 14.62 3.91 2.65
N GLN A 62 14.83 2.71 2.09
CA GLN A 62 14.34 2.33 0.77
C GLN A 62 13.32 1.21 0.89
N ARG A 63 12.16 1.35 0.24
CA ARG A 63 11.16 0.30 0.16
C ARG A 63 11.68 -0.88 -0.66
N PHE A 64 11.65 -2.07 -0.08
CA PHE A 64 11.91 -3.31 -0.79
C PHE A 64 10.59 -3.90 -1.30
N SER A 65 10.58 -4.38 -2.54
CA SER A 65 9.38 -4.97 -3.13
C SER A 65 9.10 -6.33 -2.52
N ARG A 66 7.81 -6.65 -2.32
CA ARG A 66 7.42 -8.04 -2.07
C ARG A 66 7.83 -8.87 -3.29
N SER A 67 8.44 -10.03 -3.06
CA SER A 67 8.74 -11.02 -4.09
C SER A 67 7.49 -11.30 -4.90
N ARG A 68 7.61 -11.37 -6.23
CA ARG A 68 6.45 -11.52 -7.11
C ARG A 68 6.73 -12.38 -8.33
N LEU A 69 5.65 -12.88 -8.93
CA LEU A 69 5.62 -13.55 -10.22
C LEU A 69 4.68 -12.78 -11.18
N PRO A 70 5.17 -12.28 -12.33
CA PRO A 70 6.55 -12.36 -12.80
C PRO A 70 7.49 -11.51 -11.94
N THR A 71 8.78 -11.87 -11.90
CA THR A 71 9.81 -11.14 -11.11
C THR A 71 10.12 -9.77 -11.68
N ASP A 72 9.98 -9.59 -13.00
CA ASP A 72 10.04 -8.29 -13.66
C ASP A 72 8.72 -7.53 -13.42
N PRO A 73 8.74 -6.36 -12.74
CA PRO A 73 7.54 -5.62 -12.39
C PRO A 73 6.82 -5.01 -13.62
N SER A 74 7.49 -4.91 -14.78
CA SER A 74 6.89 -4.46 -16.03
C SER A 74 6.01 -5.53 -16.70
N LEU A 75 6.11 -6.78 -16.25
CA LEU A 75 5.38 -7.92 -16.79
C LEU A 75 4.20 -8.34 -15.91
N TYR A 76 3.23 -8.97 -16.56
CA TYR A 76 2.02 -9.49 -15.93
C TYR A 76 1.71 -10.89 -16.43
N LEU A 77 1.12 -11.71 -15.56
CA LEU A 77 0.44 -12.93 -15.98
C LEU A 77 -0.91 -12.57 -16.60
N GLN A 78 -1.46 -13.50 -17.38
CA GLN A 78 -2.81 -13.38 -17.95
C GLN A 78 -3.63 -14.60 -17.59
N TYR A 79 -4.84 -14.40 -17.07
CA TYR A 79 -5.74 -15.52 -16.81
C TYR A 79 -6.46 -15.96 -18.10
N ASP A 80 -6.84 -17.24 -18.17
CA ASP A 80 -7.43 -17.86 -19.36
C ASP A 80 -8.89 -17.41 -19.57
N ALA A 81 -9.71 -17.51 -18.53
CA ALA A 81 -11.12 -17.12 -18.59
C ALA A 81 -11.67 -16.74 -17.20
N PRO A 82 -12.66 -15.82 -17.14
CA PRO A 82 -13.43 -15.63 -15.91
C PRO A 82 -14.31 -16.86 -15.62
N LEU A 83 -14.74 -17.02 -14.37
CA LEU A 83 -15.74 -18.05 -14.04
C LEU A 83 -17.11 -17.69 -14.65
N LYS A 84 -17.89 -18.70 -15.01
CA LYS A 84 -19.18 -18.52 -15.70
C LYS A 84 -20.26 -17.94 -14.79
N ASP A 85 -20.30 -18.37 -13.53
CA ASP A 85 -21.24 -17.84 -12.55
C ASP A 85 -20.73 -16.48 -12.04
N PRO A 86 -21.50 -15.38 -12.19
CA PRO A 86 -21.04 -14.04 -11.80
C PRO A 86 -20.74 -13.89 -10.31
N THR A 87 -21.41 -14.65 -9.45
CA THR A 87 -21.18 -14.61 -8.00
C THR A 87 -19.83 -15.25 -7.68
N GLN A 88 -19.56 -16.43 -8.24
CA GLN A 88 -18.28 -17.13 -8.10
C GLN A 88 -17.14 -16.39 -8.80
N ALA A 89 -17.39 -15.72 -9.92
CA ALA A 89 -16.40 -14.94 -10.65
C ALA A 89 -15.84 -13.76 -9.85
N ARG A 90 -16.46 -13.37 -8.73
CA ARG A 90 -15.86 -12.41 -7.78
C ARG A 90 -14.73 -13.03 -6.95
N TYR A 91 -14.71 -14.36 -6.85
CA TYR A 91 -13.80 -15.14 -6.01
C TYR A 91 -12.76 -15.92 -6.80
N GLY A 92 -12.63 -15.74 -8.13
CA GLY A 92 -11.65 -16.51 -8.86
C GLY A 92 -11.77 -16.46 -10.37
N PHE A 93 -10.87 -17.16 -11.02
CA PHE A 93 -10.78 -17.28 -12.48
C PHE A 93 -10.12 -18.60 -12.87
N GLN A 94 -10.20 -18.93 -14.17
CA GLN A 94 -9.42 -20.02 -14.76
C GLN A 94 -8.04 -19.50 -15.19
N TYR A 95 -6.98 -20.17 -14.76
CA TYR A 95 -5.59 -19.82 -15.06
C TYR A 95 -5.05 -20.64 -16.25
N VAL A 96 -3.99 -20.14 -16.89
CA VAL A 96 -3.32 -20.85 -18.00
C VAL A 96 -2.50 -22.00 -17.44
N GLN A 97 -2.58 -23.18 -18.06
CA GLN A 97 -1.85 -24.36 -17.60
C GLN A 97 -0.33 -24.09 -17.56
N GLY A 98 0.34 -24.55 -16.50
CA GLY A 98 1.78 -24.38 -16.32
C GLY A 98 2.20 -23.01 -15.77
N THR A 99 1.26 -22.10 -15.46
CA THR A 99 1.62 -20.75 -14.98
C THR A 99 2.32 -20.78 -13.61
N PHE A 100 1.77 -21.56 -12.66
CA PHE A 100 2.30 -21.66 -11.29
C PHE A 100 2.02 -23.03 -10.65
N ASP A 101 1.76 -24.06 -11.47
CA ASP A 101 1.38 -25.40 -10.98
C ASP A 101 2.50 -26.09 -10.15
N SER A 102 3.75 -25.62 -10.26
CA SER A 102 4.93 -26.16 -9.56
C SER A 102 5.44 -25.27 -8.40
N ILE A 103 4.73 -24.19 -8.07
CA ILE A 103 5.16 -23.16 -7.12
C ILE A 103 4.31 -23.29 -5.86
N SER A 104 4.93 -23.28 -4.67
CA SER A 104 4.15 -23.12 -3.43
C SER A 104 3.56 -21.71 -3.39
N LEU A 105 2.25 -21.64 -3.12
CA LEU A 105 1.49 -20.41 -2.99
C LEU A 105 1.07 -20.14 -1.54
N ASP A 106 1.81 -20.71 -0.58
CA ASP A 106 1.53 -20.55 0.85
C ASP A 106 1.61 -19.06 1.22
N ASP A 107 0.51 -18.50 1.73
CA ASP A 107 0.36 -17.06 2.05
C ASP A 107 0.64 -16.11 0.88
N ALA A 108 0.55 -16.60 -0.36
CA ALA A 108 0.65 -15.76 -1.55
C ALA A 108 -0.59 -14.87 -1.71
N MET A 109 -0.39 -13.71 -2.32
CA MET A 109 -1.46 -12.77 -2.63
C MET A 109 -1.56 -12.59 -4.14
N VAL A 110 -2.76 -12.73 -4.70
CA VAL A 110 -3.04 -12.51 -6.11
C VAL A 110 -3.59 -11.09 -6.28
N VAL A 111 -2.91 -10.28 -7.09
CA VAL A 111 -3.33 -8.91 -7.41
C VAL A 111 -3.85 -8.90 -8.83
N VAL A 112 -5.13 -8.59 -9.00
CA VAL A 112 -5.83 -8.60 -10.30
C VAL A 112 -6.08 -7.17 -10.76
N TYR A 113 -5.74 -6.88 -12.01
CA TYR A 113 -5.97 -5.57 -12.63
C TYR A 113 -7.29 -5.57 -13.40
N HIS A 114 -8.15 -4.64 -13.01
CA HIS A 114 -9.44 -4.41 -13.66
C HIS A 114 -9.32 -3.22 -14.61
N SER A 115 -10.23 -2.26 -14.52
CA SER A 115 -10.15 -1.00 -15.25
C SER A 115 -9.30 0.02 -14.48
N TRP A 116 -9.92 0.88 -13.67
CA TRP A 116 -9.27 1.85 -12.79
C TRP A 116 -9.07 1.33 -11.36
N THR A 117 -9.38 0.06 -11.10
CA THR A 117 -9.20 -0.59 -9.80
C THR A 117 -8.30 -1.81 -9.90
N THR A 118 -7.79 -2.22 -8.75
CA THR A 118 -7.05 -3.46 -8.54
C THR A 118 -7.68 -4.18 -7.35
N SER A 119 -7.78 -5.50 -7.42
CA SER A 119 -8.25 -6.32 -6.30
C SER A 119 -7.15 -7.23 -5.76
N HIS A 120 -7.08 -7.37 -4.44
CA HIS A 120 -6.04 -8.14 -3.74
C HIS A 120 -6.67 -9.35 -3.05
N HIS A 121 -6.12 -10.54 -3.30
CA HIS A 121 -6.76 -11.79 -2.90
C HIS A 121 -5.82 -12.76 -2.20
N TYR A 122 -6.27 -13.33 -1.09
CA TYR A 122 -5.66 -14.54 -0.56
C TYR A 122 -6.28 -15.77 -1.23
N ILE A 123 -5.45 -16.79 -1.44
CA ILE A 123 -5.84 -18.02 -2.11
C ILE A 123 -6.56 -18.93 -1.09
N ASP A 124 -7.75 -19.40 -1.47
CA ASP A 124 -8.48 -20.47 -0.75
C ASP A 124 -7.94 -21.82 -1.20
N ARG A 125 -8.02 -22.09 -2.52
CA ARG A 125 -7.56 -23.35 -3.10
C ARG A 125 -7.35 -23.24 -4.61
N LEU A 126 -6.59 -24.21 -5.12
CA LEU A 126 -6.51 -24.53 -6.54
C LEU A 126 -7.38 -25.75 -6.86
N ILE A 127 -8.02 -25.74 -8.02
CA ILE A 127 -8.73 -26.89 -8.61
C ILE A 127 -8.02 -27.21 -9.94
N PRO A 128 -6.96 -28.04 -9.92
CA PRO A 128 -6.15 -28.28 -11.11
C PRO A 128 -6.92 -28.94 -12.25
N SER A 129 -7.92 -29.78 -11.93
CA SER A 129 -8.70 -30.52 -12.93
C SER A 129 -9.45 -29.62 -13.93
N ASN A 130 -9.78 -28.40 -13.54
CA ASN A 130 -10.40 -27.41 -14.42
C ASN A 130 -9.65 -26.06 -14.45
N ARG A 131 -8.40 -26.06 -13.95
CA ARG A 131 -7.48 -24.90 -13.90
C ARG A 131 -8.09 -23.69 -13.20
N THR A 132 -8.79 -23.89 -12.08
CA THR A 132 -9.40 -22.78 -11.33
C THR A 132 -8.59 -22.42 -10.11
N ILE A 133 -8.39 -21.12 -9.90
CA ILE A 133 -7.94 -20.56 -8.62
C ILE A 133 -9.13 -19.89 -7.93
N LEU A 134 -9.35 -20.22 -6.66
CA LEU A 134 -10.38 -19.61 -5.83
C LEU A 134 -9.74 -18.82 -4.68
N PHE A 135 -10.38 -17.71 -4.33
CA PHE A 135 -9.94 -16.75 -3.32
C PHE A 135 -10.85 -16.80 -2.10
N THR A 136 -10.31 -16.41 -0.95
CA THR A 136 -11.05 -16.33 0.31
C THR A 136 -11.91 -15.06 0.42
N ASN A 137 -11.60 -14.04 -0.37
CA ASN A 137 -12.29 -12.75 -0.38
C ASN A 137 -12.75 -12.35 -1.80
N PRO A 138 -13.89 -11.63 -1.91
CA PRO A 138 -14.42 -11.22 -3.21
C PRO A 138 -13.73 -9.97 -3.75
N SER A 139 -13.77 -9.80 -5.07
CA SER A 139 -13.59 -8.50 -5.74
C SER A 139 -14.91 -7.71 -5.73
N ASP A 140 -14.88 -6.40 -6.00
CA ASP A 140 -16.07 -5.56 -6.02
C ASP A 140 -17.03 -6.02 -7.13
N ARG A 141 -16.47 -6.25 -8.32
CA ARG A 141 -17.19 -6.76 -9.49
C ARG A 141 -16.64 -8.10 -9.93
N PRO A 142 -17.44 -8.93 -10.64
CA PRO A 142 -16.96 -10.18 -11.20
C PRO A 142 -15.66 -9.98 -12.00
N ILE A 143 -14.64 -10.78 -11.71
CA ILE A 143 -13.38 -10.77 -12.47
C ILE A 143 -13.73 -11.06 -13.93
N GLY A 144 -13.24 -10.22 -14.84
CA GLY A 144 -13.61 -10.25 -16.26
C GLY A 144 -14.73 -9.29 -16.67
N THR A 145 -15.25 -8.46 -15.76
CA THR A 145 -16.17 -7.36 -16.14
C THR A 145 -15.49 -6.37 -17.10
N PHE A 146 -14.20 -6.11 -16.93
CA PHE A 146 -13.43 -5.10 -17.67
C PHE A 146 -12.28 -5.72 -18.50
N VAL A 147 -12.55 -6.80 -19.24
CA VAL A 147 -11.49 -7.53 -19.99
C VAL A 147 -10.69 -6.65 -20.93
N THR A 148 -11.34 -5.70 -21.63
CA THR A 148 -10.67 -4.81 -22.58
C THR A 148 -9.64 -3.90 -21.89
N GLN A 149 -10.00 -3.32 -20.74
CA GLN A 149 -9.14 -2.42 -19.98
C GLN A 149 -8.09 -3.18 -19.16
N GLY A 150 -8.51 -4.23 -18.44
CA GLY A 150 -7.64 -5.01 -17.58
C GLY A 150 -6.71 -5.95 -18.32
N LYS A 151 -7.06 -6.32 -19.56
CA LYS A 151 -6.30 -7.28 -20.39
C LYS A 151 -6.02 -8.60 -19.68
N ARG A 152 -6.92 -8.98 -18.77
CA ARG A 152 -6.82 -10.17 -17.91
C ARG A 152 -5.55 -10.23 -17.05
N ARG A 153 -4.95 -9.07 -16.78
CA ARG A 153 -3.65 -9.00 -16.11
C ARG A 153 -3.78 -9.28 -14.62
N PHE A 154 -2.82 -10.04 -14.11
CA PHE A 154 -2.60 -10.21 -12.68
C PHE A 154 -1.12 -10.47 -12.40
N HIS A 155 -0.75 -10.41 -11.13
CA HIS A 155 0.51 -10.94 -10.63
C HIS A 155 0.29 -11.61 -9.27
N ILE A 156 1.28 -12.38 -8.83
CA ILE A 156 1.26 -13.06 -7.53
C ILE A 156 2.39 -12.50 -6.70
N GLU A 157 2.12 -12.10 -5.47
CA GLU A 157 3.09 -11.59 -4.50
C GLU A 157 3.33 -12.58 -3.36
N ASN A 158 4.41 -12.34 -2.61
CA ASN A 158 4.82 -13.09 -1.42
C ASN A 158 5.33 -14.52 -1.67
N LEU A 159 5.97 -14.76 -2.81
CA LEU A 159 6.56 -16.05 -3.17
C LEU A 159 8.02 -16.18 -2.70
N CYS A 160 8.24 -16.88 -1.58
CA CYS A 160 9.58 -17.06 -1.01
C CYS A 160 10.57 -17.85 -1.87
N ASN A 161 10.08 -18.63 -2.83
CA ASN A 161 10.90 -19.32 -3.82
C ASN A 161 11.23 -18.46 -5.06
N SER A 162 10.71 -17.24 -5.14
CA SER A 162 10.82 -16.32 -6.29
C SER A 162 11.39 -14.96 -5.88
N LEU A 163 12.36 -14.94 -4.97
CA LEU A 163 13.06 -13.72 -4.58
C LEU A 163 13.91 -13.19 -5.75
N SER A 164 13.66 -11.95 -6.15
CA SER A 164 14.52 -11.17 -7.03
C SER A 164 15.48 -10.30 -6.21
N GLN A 165 16.46 -9.66 -6.87
CA GLN A 165 17.33 -8.68 -6.23
C GLN A 165 16.51 -7.54 -5.61
N ASN A 166 16.85 -7.14 -4.38
CA ASN A 166 16.15 -6.12 -3.61
C ASN A 166 14.65 -6.42 -3.38
N SER A 167 14.35 -7.67 -3.04
CA SER A 167 12.99 -8.11 -2.71
C SER A 167 12.95 -8.90 -1.41
N PHE A 168 11.77 -9.06 -0.85
CA PHE A 168 11.56 -9.86 0.36
C PHE A 168 10.27 -10.67 0.27
N CYS A 169 10.17 -11.73 1.07
CA CYS A 169 8.93 -12.46 1.30
C CYS A 169 8.74 -12.68 2.80
N PHE A 170 7.52 -12.98 3.20
CA PHE A 170 7.18 -13.32 4.58
C PHE A 170 6.38 -14.62 4.63
N ASN A 171 6.91 -15.61 5.35
CA ASN A 171 6.19 -16.82 5.69
C ASN A 171 5.49 -16.61 7.04
N ASN A 172 4.16 -16.53 7.04
CA ASN A 172 3.39 -16.23 8.25
C ASN A 172 3.32 -17.43 9.21
N ALA A 173 3.33 -18.66 8.69
CA ALA A 173 3.32 -19.88 9.51
C ALA A 173 4.58 -20.03 10.36
N THR A 174 5.76 -19.76 9.78
CA THR A 174 7.05 -19.85 10.49
C THR A 174 7.52 -18.50 11.04
N LYS A 175 6.76 -17.43 10.80
CA LYS A 175 7.11 -16.03 11.14
C LYS A 175 8.50 -15.64 10.64
N THR A 176 8.86 -16.08 9.44
CA THR A 176 10.18 -15.87 8.86
C THR A 176 10.10 -14.86 7.72
N VAL A 177 10.90 -13.81 7.81
CA VAL A 177 11.16 -12.89 6.69
C VAL A 177 12.39 -13.36 5.96
N TYR A 178 12.30 -13.50 4.64
CA TYR A 178 13.45 -13.72 3.77
C TYR A 178 13.71 -12.46 2.97
N LEU A 179 14.97 -12.02 2.92
CA LEU A 179 15.43 -10.81 2.26
C LEU A 179 16.49 -11.17 1.23
N SER A 180 16.32 -10.70 0.01
CA SER A 180 17.31 -10.76 -1.06
C SER A 180 17.86 -9.37 -1.32
N THR A 181 19.19 -9.24 -1.33
CA THR A 181 19.90 -7.97 -1.54
C THR A 181 20.68 -7.98 -2.85
N ASN A 182 21.20 -6.83 -3.26
CA ASN A 182 22.13 -6.68 -4.37
C ASN A 182 23.59 -7.02 -4.02
N GLY A 183 23.89 -7.36 -2.76
CA GLY A 183 25.25 -7.65 -2.28
C GLY A 183 26.12 -6.41 -2.05
N THR A 184 25.60 -5.17 -2.19
CA THR A 184 26.39 -3.94 -1.96
C THR A 184 26.43 -3.51 -0.49
N TYR A 185 25.63 -4.14 0.36
CA TYR A 185 25.57 -3.89 1.81
C TYR A 185 25.22 -5.20 2.53
N ASN A 186 25.55 -5.25 3.82
CA ASN A 186 25.12 -6.32 4.72
C ASN A 186 23.88 -5.85 5.50
N PRO A 187 22.75 -6.57 5.48
CA PRO A 187 21.54 -6.18 6.21
C PRO A 187 21.71 -6.15 7.73
N MET A 188 22.80 -6.70 8.27
CA MET A 188 23.15 -6.57 9.69
C MET A 188 23.74 -5.18 10.03
N ASP A 189 24.23 -4.44 9.03
CA ASP A 189 24.93 -3.17 9.22
C ASP A 189 24.04 -1.94 8.89
N VAL A 190 22.80 -2.16 8.46
CA VAL A 190 21.85 -1.10 8.11
C VAL A 190 20.48 -1.32 8.77
N PRO A 191 19.68 -0.26 9.00
CA PRO A 191 18.33 -0.41 9.50
C PRO A 191 17.45 -1.19 8.52
N VAL A 192 16.81 -2.26 9.01
CA VAL A 192 15.76 -2.98 8.28
C VAL A 192 14.47 -2.88 9.10
N ILE A 193 13.45 -2.22 8.58
CA ILE A 193 12.23 -1.85 9.32
C ILE A 193 11.01 -2.48 8.67
N THR A 194 10.12 -3.06 9.49
CA THR A 194 8.75 -3.43 9.09
C THR A 194 7.74 -2.57 9.87
N PRO A 195 6.75 -1.96 9.21
CA PRO A 195 5.60 -1.35 9.87
C PRO A 195 4.82 -2.37 10.72
N VAL A 196 4.25 -1.92 11.84
CA VAL A 196 3.36 -2.76 12.68
C VAL A 196 2.04 -2.06 13.06
N ASN A 197 1.92 -0.75 12.84
CA ASN A 197 0.68 0.01 13.07
C ASN A 197 0.25 0.72 11.78
N GLU A 198 -1.01 0.59 11.38
CA GLU A 198 -1.56 1.29 10.21
C GLU A 198 -1.68 2.80 10.43
N ILE A 199 -2.02 3.20 11.66
CA ILE A 199 -1.99 4.59 12.14
C ILE A 199 -0.69 4.82 12.91
N VAL A 200 0.06 5.85 12.53
CA VAL A 200 1.27 6.29 13.22
C VAL A 200 0.96 7.44 14.17
N VAL A 201 0.15 8.41 13.71
CA VAL A 201 -0.33 9.54 14.51
C VAL A 201 -1.85 9.61 14.39
N LEU A 202 -2.53 9.52 15.54
CA LEU A 202 -3.98 9.67 15.65
C LEU A 202 -4.30 11.01 16.32
N LEU A 203 -4.99 11.87 15.58
CA LEU A 203 -5.61 13.08 16.09
C LEU A 203 -7.13 12.89 16.04
N ALA A 204 -7.72 12.42 17.13
CA ALA A 204 -9.16 12.21 17.18
C ALA A 204 -9.82 12.60 18.50
N GLY A 205 -10.87 13.43 18.42
CA GLY A 205 -11.85 13.61 19.48
C GLY A 205 -12.81 12.42 19.58
N ALA A 206 -13.57 12.36 20.68
CA ALA A 206 -14.49 11.25 20.92
C ALA A 206 -15.61 11.20 19.85
N ASP A 207 -16.14 12.36 19.47
CA ASP A 207 -17.15 12.54 18.43
C ASP A 207 -17.13 13.99 17.92
N ALA A 208 -17.98 14.31 16.94
CA ALA A 208 -18.05 15.64 16.34
C ALA A 208 -18.52 16.75 17.30
N ASN A 209 -19.15 16.42 18.43
CA ASN A 209 -19.53 17.38 19.47
C ASN A 209 -18.43 17.54 20.54
N SER A 210 -17.47 16.61 20.57
CA SER A 210 -16.32 16.62 21.47
C SER A 210 -15.01 16.52 20.67
N PRO A 211 -14.72 17.49 19.77
CA PRO A 211 -13.54 17.43 18.95
C PRO A 211 -12.28 17.74 19.77
N ILE A 212 -11.13 17.26 19.29
CA ILE A 212 -9.85 17.87 19.68
C ILE A 212 -9.66 19.20 18.94
N GLU A 213 -8.98 20.15 19.56
CA GLU A 213 -8.80 21.50 19.01
C GLU A 213 -7.39 22.07 19.24
N ASP A 214 -7.01 23.05 18.42
CA ASP A 214 -5.81 23.88 18.56
C ASP A 214 -4.48 23.11 18.62
N ILE A 215 -4.28 22.17 17.70
CA ILE A 215 -3.04 21.38 17.57
C ILE A 215 -2.21 21.83 16.38
N ILE A 216 -0.91 21.99 16.60
CA ILE A 216 0.09 22.26 15.57
C ILE A 216 1.09 21.09 15.52
N ILE A 217 1.23 20.47 14.36
CA ILE A 217 2.33 19.55 14.04
C ILE A 217 3.23 20.27 13.04
N ASP A 218 4.46 20.58 13.44
CA ASP A 218 5.43 21.27 12.59
C ASP A 218 6.79 20.57 12.61
N ASN A 219 7.41 20.43 11.43
CA ASN A 219 8.79 19.94 11.29
C ASN A 219 9.04 18.52 11.85
N VAL A 220 8.15 17.58 11.51
CA VAL A 220 8.20 16.17 11.93
C VAL A 220 8.05 15.23 10.72
N ALA A 221 8.82 14.15 10.71
CA ALA A 221 8.61 13.01 9.83
C ALA A 221 7.68 11.97 10.48
N ILE A 222 6.66 11.50 9.76
CA ILE A 222 5.73 10.45 10.18
C ILE A 222 5.91 9.27 9.22
N GLN A 223 6.44 8.16 9.71
CA GLN A 223 6.95 7.09 8.85
C GLN A 223 6.49 5.70 9.25
N HIS A 224 6.58 4.76 8.31
CA HIS A 224 6.38 3.33 8.56
C HIS A 224 4.96 2.99 9.06
N GLY A 225 3.94 3.54 8.38
CA GLY A 225 2.55 3.11 8.55
C GLY A 225 2.31 1.79 7.84
N ALA A 226 1.69 0.83 8.51
CA ALA A 226 1.40 -0.50 7.97
C ALA A 226 0.21 -0.48 7.00
N TRP A 227 -0.05 -1.63 6.38
CA TRP A 227 -1.35 -1.99 5.86
C TRP A 227 -1.67 -3.41 6.29
N ASP A 228 -2.94 -3.67 6.55
CA ASP A 228 -3.48 -5.01 6.72
C ASP A 228 -4.74 -5.22 5.88
N ILE A 229 -4.90 -6.42 5.35
CA ILE A 229 -6.10 -6.85 4.66
C ILE A 229 -6.53 -8.15 5.34
N GLY A 230 -7.70 -8.12 5.97
CA GLY A 230 -8.30 -9.33 6.53
C GLY A 230 -8.49 -10.38 5.43
N ARG A 231 -8.25 -11.66 5.74
CA ARG A 231 -8.29 -12.73 4.72
C ARG A 231 -9.60 -12.85 3.95
N THR A 232 -10.72 -12.41 4.53
CA THR A 232 -12.05 -12.42 3.91
C THR A 232 -12.55 -11.03 3.53
N GLN A 233 -11.75 -9.98 3.75
CA GLN A 233 -12.10 -8.59 3.47
C GLN A 233 -12.08 -8.32 1.96
N GLN A 234 -13.11 -7.65 1.43
CA GLN A 234 -13.08 -7.15 0.07
C GLN A 234 -12.02 -6.05 -0.04
N ALA A 235 -10.93 -6.34 -0.75
CA ALA A 235 -9.83 -5.41 -1.01
C ALA A 235 -9.87 -4.93 -2.46
N ASP A 236 -10.98 -4.29 -2.84
CA ASP A 236 -11.22 -3.72 -4.16
C ASP A 236 -12.19 -2.54 -4.04
N SER A 237 -11.74 -1.38 -4.52
CA SER A 237 -12.55 -0.18 -4.67
C SER A 237 -11.81 0.89 -5.47
N GLN A 238 -12.55 1.84 -6.04
CA GLN A 238 -11.97 3.05 -6.63
C GLN A 238 -11.16 3.81 -5.57
N ALA A 239 -9.99 4.35 -5.96
CA ALA A 239 -9.12 5.09 -5.05
C ALA A 239 -8.65 4.26 -3.84
N ALA A 240 -8.65 2.93 -3.91
CA ALA A 240 -8.39 2.04 -2.78
C ALA A 240 -9.27 2.39 -1.54
N ALA A 241 -10.51 2.82 -1.77
CA ALA A 241 -11.36 3.37 -0.71
C ALA A 241 -11.84 2.36 0.34
N PHE A 242 -11.52 1.07 0.16
CA PHE A 242 -11.73 -0.01 1.14
C PHE A 242 -10.75 0.04 2.32
N LEU A 243 -9.67 0.83 2.22
CA LEU A 243 -8.71 1.02 3.30
C LEU A 243 -9.36 1.88 4.41
N ASP A 244 -9.17 1.45 5.66
CA ASP A 244 -9.81 2.05 6.84
C ASP A 244 -8.96 3.10 7.55
N TYR A 245 -7.65 3.12 7.29
CA TYR A 245 -6.69 3.97 7.99
C TYR A 245 -5.65 4.62 7.06
N ALA A 246 -4.95 5.61 7.60
CA ALA A 246 -3.81 6.29 7.02
C ALA A 246 -2.77 6.58 8.11
N ALA A 247 -1.51 6.82 7.73
CA ALA A 247 -0.43 7.01 8.70
C ALA A 247 -0.67 8.21 9.63
N LEU A 248 -1.14 9.34 9.08
CA LEU A 248 -1.70 10.45 9.84
C LEU A 248 -3.23 10.43 9.70
N TYR A 249 -3.91 10.15 10.80
CA TYR A 249 -5.37 10.03 10.84
C TYR A 249 -5.97 11.14 11.69
N ILE A 250 -6.81 11.98 11.08
CA ILE A 250 -7.45 13.13 11.70
C ILE A 250 -8.96 12.95 11.61
N ALA A 251 -9.67 12.88 12.73
CA ALA A 251 -11.13 12.76 12.78
C ALA A 251 -11.66 13.54 13.98
N ASN A 252 -12.92 14.02 13.97
CA ASN A 252 -13.49 14.75 15.10
C ASN A 252 -12.53 15.82 15.64
N ALA A 253 -12.05 16.71 14.76
CA ALA A 253 -10.98 17.64 15.05
C ALA A 253 -11.26 19.03 14.46
N THR A 254 -10.82 20.08 15.13
CA THR A 254 -10.93 21.45 14.63
C THR A 254 -9.64 22.23 14.83
N ALA A 255 -9.40 23.24 13.98
CA ALA A 255 -8.25 24.14 14.10
C ALA A 255 -6.89 23.40 14.17
N ILE A 256 -6.69 22.44 13.27
CA ILE A 256 -5.44 21.67 13.19
C ILE A 256 -4.55 22.25 12.10
N VAL A 257 -3.28 22.47 12.42
CA VAL A 257 -2.25 22.88 11.46
C VAL A 257 -1.19 21.79 11.38
N VAL A 258 -0.96 21.28 10.18
CA VAL A 258 0.11 20.33 9.86
C VAL A 258 1.01 21.01 8.83
N SER A 259 2.22 21.40 9.23
CA SER A 259 3.14 22.15 8.38
C SER A 259 4.53 21.58 8.35
N ASN A 260 5.22 21.72 7.23
CA ASN A 260 6.62 21.27 7.08
C ASN A 260 6.82 19.81 7.53
N VAL A 261 5.87 18.91 7.24
CA VAL A 261 5.98 17.50 7.61
C VAL A 261 6.44 16.65 6.44
N GLU A 262 7.09 15.55 6.75
CA GLU A 262 7.32 14.45 5.79
C GLU A 262 6.43 13.28 6.21
N ILE A 263 5.66 12.72 5.29
CA ILE A 263 4.91 11.48 5.52
C ILE A 263 5.39 10.48 4.48
N SER A 264 6.10 9.46 4.93
CA SER A 264 6.77 8.51 4.04
C SER A 264 6.74 7.07 4.52
N HIS A 265 7.04 6.13 3.62
CA HIS A 265 7.16 4.71 3.95
C HIS A 265 5.86 4.11 4.50
N THR A 266 4.70 4.46 3.93
CA THR A 266 3.39 4.01 4.44
C THR A 266 2.80 2.89 3.58
N GLY A 267 1.88 2.11 4.14
CA GLY A 267 1.19 1.00 3.48
C GLY A 267 -0.15 1.35 2.87
N SER A 268 -0.78 2.38 3.41
CA SER A 268 -2.07 2.92 2.96
C SER A 268 -1.86 4.33 2.40
N TYR A 269 -2.84 5.21 2.60
CA TYR A 269 -2.71 6.64 2.40
C TYR A 269 -1.75 7.27 3.42
N GLY A 270 -1.11 8.38 3.04
CA GLY A 270 -0.30 9.17 3.97
C GLY A 270 -1.15 9.90 5.01
N VAL A 271 -2.19 10.60 4.56
CA VAL A 271 -3.08 11.41 5.41
C VAL A 271 -4.53 11.04 5.14
N TRP A 272 -5.32 10.93 6.20
CA TRP A 272 -6.78 10.97 6.11
C TRP A 272 -7.36 12.03 7.05
N ILE A 273 -8.00 13.04 6.47
CA ILE A 273 -8.82 14.04 7.14
C ILE A 273 -10.28 13.59 7.03
N LYS A 274 -10.82 12.99 8.08
CA LYS A 274 -12.07 12.23 8.07
C LYS A 274 -13.26 13.02 8.65
N GLU A 275 -14.36 12.37 9.03
CA GLU A 275 -15.57 13.03 9.50
C GLU A 275 -15.39 13.87 10.77
N GLY A 276 -16.37 14.73 11.04
CA GLY A 276 -16.42 15.55 12.25
C GLY A 276 -15.29 16.58 12.30
N THR A 277 -14.68 16.88 11.16
CA THR A 277 -13.44 17.63 11.08
C THR A 277 -13.63 18.94 10.33
N ASN A 278 -13.14 20.05 10.89
CA ASN A 278 -13.23 21.36 10.24
C ASN A 278 -11.98 22.23 10.47
N ASN A 279 -11.73 23.21 9.61
CA ASN A 279 -10.58 24.13 9.73
C ASN A 279 -9.23 23.40 9.88
N ILE A 280 -8.90 22.55 8.89
CA ILE A 280 -7.64 21.81 8.86
C ILE A 280 -6.76 22.39 7.77
N ASN A 281 -5.51 22.68 8.11
CA ASN A 281 -4.54 23.23 7.20
C ASN A 281 -3.34 22.27 7.11
N LEU A 282 -3.19 21.58 5.98
CA LEU A 282 -2.00 20.80 5.64
C LEU A 282 -1.17 21.58 4.63
N MET A 283 0.04 21.99 4.99
CA MET A 283 0.83 22.87 4.13
C MET A 283 2.34 22.62 4.12
N ASN A 284 3.00 23.01 3.02
CA ASN A 284 4.46 22.98 2.88
C ASN A 284 5.09 21.60 3.19
N SER A 285 4.35 20.51 2.93
CA SER A 285 4.70 19.17 3.36
C SER A 285 4.97 18.23 2.18
N LEU A 286 5.71 17.16 2.44
CA LEU A 286 6.01 16.11 1.48
C LEU A 286 5.29 14.82 1.89
N ILE A 287 4.49 14.26 0.99
CA ILE A 287 3.86 12.95 1.16
C ILE A 287 4.37 12.05 0.03
N THR A 288 5.18 11.05 0.38
CA THR A 288 5.88 10.23 -0.61
C THR A 288 6.01 8.78 -0.20
N ASP A 289 6.33 7.89 -1.13
CA ASP A 289 6.50 6.45 -0.87
C ASP A 289 5.32 5.84 -0.07
N THR A 290 4.09 6.05 -0.57
CA THR A 290 2.87 5.53 0.05
C THR A 290 2.39 4.26 -0.64
N GLY A 291 1.73 3.37 0.11
CA GLY A 291 1.22 2.13 -0.45
C GLY A 291 -0.03 2.36 -1.29
N ALA A 292 -0.89 3.30 -0.90
CA ALA A 292 -2.04 3.75 -1.69
C ALA A 292 -1.83 5.19 -2.18
N GLY A 293 -2.63 6.15 -1.72
CA GLY A 293 -2.55 7.54 -2.14
C GLY A 293 -1.81 8.45 -1.18
N GLY A 294 -1.89 9.77 -1.41
CA GLY A 294 -1.30 10.77 -0.53
C GLY A 294 -2.28 11.24 0.53
N ILE A 295 -3.31 11.98 0.10
CA ILE A 295 -4.24 12.70 0.96
C ILE A 295 -5.68 12.29 0.66
N ARG A 296 -6.40 11.82 1.68
CA ARG A 296 -7.82 11.48 1.62
C ARG A 296 -8.62 12.45 2.49
N ILE A 297 -9.67 13.04 1.93
CA ILE A 297 -10.52 14.03 2.61
C ILE A 297 -11.97 13.54 2.62
N GLY A 298 -12.59 13.59 3.79
CA GLY A 298 -13.93 13.08 4.04
C GLY A 298 -14.03 11.56 3.93
N GLN A 299 -15.25 11.04 3.94
CA GLN A 299 -15.52 9.61 3.78
C GLN A 299 -16.75 9.36 2.89
N MET A 300 -16.95 8.10 2.50
CA MET A 300 -18.08 7.72 1.63
C MET A 300 -19.32 7.27 2.40
N ASN A 301 -19.17 6.75 3.63
CA ASN A 301 -20.27 6.19 4.40
C ASN A 301 -21.24 7.28 4.87
N ILE A 302 -22.51 6.89 5.03
CA ILE A 302 -23.58 7.75 5.54
C ILE A 302 -24.37 7.04 6.64
N PRO A 303 -24.95 7.79 7.60
CA PRO A 303 -24.78 9.23 7.79
C PRO A 303 -23.36 9.58 8.29
N THR A 304 -22.90 10.80 8.02
CA THR A 304 -21.56 11.26 8.44
C THR A 304 -21.60 12.72 8.85
N HIS A 305 -20.77 13.09 9.83
CA HIS A 305 -20.58 14.48 10.22
C HIS A 305 -19.79 15.24 9.15
N PRO A 306 -20.06 16.53 8.93
CA PRO A 306 -19.38 17.30 7.90
C PRO A 306 -17.86 17.25 8.03
N THR A 307 -17.18 17.15 6.88
CA THR A 307 -15.76 17.51 6.73
C THR A 307 -15.73 18.80 5.92
N ASN A 308 -15.23 19.91 6.49
CA ASN A 308 -15.29 21.19 5.79
C ASN A 308 -14.12 22.14 6.12
N SER A 309 -13.94 23.17 5.31
CA SER A 309 -12.89 24.19 5.49
C SER A 309 -11.50 23.55 5.61
N ILE A 310 -11.14 22.75 4.60
CA ILE A 310 -9.87 22.03 4.53
C ILE A 310 -8.98 22.73 3.51
N LYS A 311 -7.76 23.09 3.91
CA LYS A 311 -6.77 23.73 3.05
C LYS A 311 -5.56 22.82 2.86
N ILE A 312 -5.29 22.44 1.61
CA ILE A 312 -4.15 21.62 1.21
C ILE A 312 -3.22 22.47 0.35
N LEU A 313 -2.29 23.19 0.99
CA LEU A 313 -1.54 24.26 0.33
C LEU A 313 -0.05 23.93 0.19
N TYR A 314 0.51 24.05 -1.02
CA TYR A 314 1.96 23.93 -1.25
C TYR A 314 2.57 22.59 -0.79
N ASN A 315 1.82 21.49 -0.91
CA ASN A 315 2.32 20.15 -0.60
C ASN A 315 2.82 19.45 -1.87
N GLU A 316 3.83 18.61 -1.71
CA GLU A 316 4.24 17.65 -2.73
C GLU A 316 3.64 16.27 -2.40
N VAL A 317 2.98 15.65 -3.37
CA VAL A 317 2.54 14.26 -3.29
C VAL A 317 3.15 13.48 -4.44
N SER A 318 4.02 12.53 -4.14
CA SER A 318 4.81 11.79 -5.14
C SER A 318 4.96 10.31 -4.78
N TYR A 319 5.31 9.47 -5.76
CA TYR A 319 5.66 8.05 -5.55
C TYR A 319 4.66 7.23 -4.70
N GLY A 320 3.35 7.42 -4.90
CA GLY A 320 2.30 6.60 -4.29
C GLY A 320 1.93 5.37 -5.13
N GLY A 321 1.04 4.53 -4.61
CA GLY A 321 0.47 3.36 -5.30
C GLY A 321 1.35 2.11 -5.26
N ASN A 322 2.33 2.06 -4.35
CA ASN A 322 3.31 0.97 -4.28
C ASN A 322 2.73 -0.39 -3.86
N VAL A 323 1.57 -0.40 -3.21
CA VAL A 323 0.84 -1.61 -2.77
C VAL A 323 -0.52 -1.69 -3.45
N PHE A 324 -1.22 -0.57 -3.51
CA PHE A 324 -2.56 -0.40 -4.06
C PHE A 324 -2.50 0.59 -5.24
N PRO A 325 -2.24 0.11 -6.47
CA PRO A 325 -2.10 0.98 -7.64
C PRO A 325 -3.36 1.78 -7.99
N SER A 326 -4.51 1.41 -7.43
CA SER A 326 -5.76 2.17 -7.57
C SER A 326 -5.82 3.43 -6.70
N GLY A 327 -4.89 3.62 -5.75
CA GLY A 327 -4.77 4.82 -4.94
C GLY A 327 -4.49 6.07 -5.77
N VAL A 328 -4.87 7.23 -5.26
CA VAL A 328 -4.69 8.52 -5.96
C VAL A 328 -3.98 9.54 -5.07
N ALA A 329 -3.26 10.49 -5.68
CA ALA A 329 -2.48 11.48 -4.94
C ALA A 329 -3.33 12.25 -3.92
N VAL A 330 -4.47 12.80 -4.38
CA VAL A 330 -5.43 13.49 -3.52
C VAL A 330 -6.84 13.05 -3.92
N ILE A 331 -7.67 12.70 -2.93
CA ILE A 331 -9.10 12.46 -3.15
C ILE A 331 -9.94 13.18 -2.11
N SER A 332 -10.93 13.92 -2.59
CA SER A 332 -12.00 14.46 -1.77
C SER A 332 -13.27 13.66 -2.01
N HIS A 333 -13.75 13.00 -0.96
CA HIS A 333 -15.06 12.37 -0.93
C HIS A 333 -16.10 13.41 -0.48
N ARG A 334 -16.89 13.10 0.56
CA ARG A 334 -17.90 14.01 1.11
C ARG A 334 -17.22 15.07 1.98
N ALA A 335 -16.82 16.17 1.35
CA ALA A 335 -16.31 17.37 2.01
C ALA A 335 -16.73 18.64 1.26
N THR A 336 -16.75 19.78 1.95
CA THR A 336 -17.11 21.10 1.39
C THR A 336 -16.06 22.14 1.75
N ASP A 337 -15.92 23.21 0.97
CA ASP A 337 -14.92 24.27 1.25
C ASP A 337 -13.49 23.68 1.36
N VAL A 338 -13.10 22.92 0.33
CA VAL A 338 -11.75 22.35 0.19
C VAL A 338 -10.99 23.22 -0.80
N THR A 339 -9.82 23.75 -0.39
CA THR A 339 -8.93 24.58 -1.21
C THR A 339 -7.59 23.91 -1.42
#